data_AF-A0A0G1K131-F1
#
_entry.id   AF-A0A0G1K131-F1
#
_cell.length_a   1.000
_cell.length_b   1.000
_cell.length_c   1.000
_cell.angle_alpha   90.00
_cell.angle_beta   90.00
_cell.angle_gamma   90.00
#
_symmetry.space_group_name_H-M   'P 1'
#
loop_
_entity.id
_entity.type
_entity.pdbx_description
1 polymer ?
#
loop_
_entity_poly.entity_id
_entity_poly.type
_entity_poly.pdbx_seq_one_letter_code
_entity_poly.pdbx_strand_id
1 'polypeptide(L)'
;MKKAFTIVELLLYMGLLAIFLLVLTDIWVSAMEALTRTENVAAITSDGRYILARLAYDVGQSGAINYTLNGGNLSSSGQQLNSYATTVDSFLVTPVDDTFRVNLTITGGGKSASYQTTLGKR
;
A
#
# COMPACT_ATOMS: atom_id res chain seq x y z
N MET A 1 -31.04 -40.65 -36.77
CA MET A 1 -32.10 -40.06 -35.92
C MET A 1 -31.58 -38.78 -35.31
N LYS A 2 -32.16 -37.61 -35.63
CA LYS A 2 -31.80 -36.32 -35.01
C LYS A 2 -32.50 -36.26 -33.65
N LYS A 3 -31.75 -36.32 -32.54
CA LYS A 3 -32.31 -36.06 -31.21
C LYS A 3 -32.65 -34.57 -31.12
N ALA A 4 -33.93 -34.26 -30.98
CA ALA A 4 -34.38 -32.91 -30.65
C ALA A 4 -34.07 -32.63 -29.18
N PHE A 5 -33.52 -31.46 -28.90
CA PHE A 5 -33.17 -31.03 -27.55
C PHE A 5 -34.43 -30.69 -26.77
N THR A 6 -34.59 -31.23 -25.57
CA THR A 6 -35.79 -30.97 -24.77
C THR A 6 -35.66 -29.63 -24.05
N ILE A 7 -36.79 -28.95 -23.82
CA ILE A 7 -36.84 -27.68 -23.07
C ILE A 7 -36.30 -27.88 -21.64
N VAL A 8 -36.52 -29.06 -21.05
CA VAL A 8 -36.03 -29.39 -19.71
C VAL A 8 -34.51 -29.48 -19.67
N GLU A 9 -33.88 -30.13 -20.66
CA GLU A 9 -32.40 -30.16 -20.77
C GLU A 9 -31.82 -28.75 -20.95
N LEU A 10 -32.50 -27.88 -21.73
CA LEU A 10 -32.09 -26.48 -21.90
C LEU A 10 -32.13 -25.71 -20.58
N LEU A 11 -33.22 -25.83 -19.84
CA LEU A 11 -33.38 -25.16 -18.55
C LEU A 11 -32.35 -25.65 -17.54
N LEU A 12 -32.03 -26.95 -17.54
CA LEU A 12 -31.02 -27.52 -16.66
C LEU A 12 -29.63 -26.95 -16.98
N TYR A 13 -29.26 -26.86 -18.26
CA TYR A 13 -27.97 -26.27 -18.65
C TYR A 13 -27.88 -24.78 -18.36
N MET A 14 -28.96 -24.01 -18.61
CA MET A 14 -28.96 -22.58 -18.28
C MET A 14 -28.88 -22.35 -16.77
N GLY A 15 -29.56 -23.17 -15.96
CA GLY A 15 -29.45 -23.11 -14.50
C GLY A 15 -28.04 -23.44 -13.99
N LEU A 16 -27.43 -24.51 -14.53
CA LEU A 16 -26.07 -24.89 -14.18
C LEU A 16 -25.05 -23.84 -14.63
N LEU A 17 -25.24 -23.26 -15.83
CA LEU A 17 -24.42 -22.17 -16.33
C LEU A 17 -24.54 -20.92 -15.46
N ALA A 18 -25.75 -20.57 -15.00
CA ALA A 18 -25.95 -19.42 -14.12
C ALA A 18 -25.22 -19.59 -12.78
N ILE A 19 -25.31 -20.77 -12.16
CA ILE A 19 -24.58 -21.09 -10.92
C ILE A 19 -23.08 -21.02 -11.18
N PHE A 20 -22.61 -21.58 -12.29
CA PHE A 20 -21.20 -21.54 -12.67
C PHE A 20 -20.69 -20.10 -12.82
N LEU A 21 -21.43 -19.24 -13.53
CA LEU A 21 -21.07 -17.84 -13.73
C LEU A 21 -21.07 -17.03 -12.42
N LEU A 22 -21.99 -17.35 -11.48
CA LEU A 22 -22.01 -16.74 -10.16
C LEU A 22 -20.73 -17.07 -9.38
N VAL A 23 -20.37 -18.35 -9.31
CA VAL A 23 -19.13 -18.78 -8.65
C VAL A 23 -17.89 -18.17 -9.31
N LEU A 24 -17.87 -18.07 -10.63
CA LEU A 24 -16.76 -17.45 -11.35
C LEU A 24 -16.63 -15.95 -11.01
N THR A 25 -17.76 -15.26 -10.90
CA THR A 25 -17.79 -13.83 -10.53
C THR A 25 -17.27 -13.62 -9.11
N ASP A 26 -17.66 -14.49 -8.17
CA ASP A 26 -17.20 -14.42 -6.78
C ASP A 26 -15.67 -14.60 -6.68
N ILE A 27 -15.13 -15.56 -7.43
CA ILE A 27 -13.68 -15.79 -7.49
C ILE A 27 -12.98 -14.57 -8.10
N TRP A 28 -13.55 -13.97 -9.14
CA TRP A 28 -12.99 -12.78 -9.79
C TRP A 28 -12.95 -11.57 -8.83
N VAL A 29 -14.06 -11.27 -8.17
CA VAL A 29 -14.13 -10.17 -7.18
C VAL A 29 -13.13 -10.40 -6.05
N SER A 30 -13.06 -11.62 -5.53
CA SER A 30 -12.09 -11.98 -4.49
C SER A 30 -10.64 -11.80 -4.96
N ALA A 31 -10.31 -12.20 -6.19
CA ALA A 31 -8.98 -12.00 -6.76
C ALA A 31 -8.62 -10.52 -6.92
N MET A 32 -9.58 -9.68 -7.34
CA MET A 32 -9.38 -8.24 -7.46
C MET A 32 -9.11 -7.59 -6.11
N GLU A 33 -9.86 -7.94 -5.08
CA GLU A 33 -9.62 -7.44 -3.71
C GLU A 33 -8.23 -7.84 -3.17
N ALA A 34 -7.79 -9.05 -3.48
CA ALA A 34 -6.45 -9.53 -3.10
C ALA A 34 -5.35 -8.73 -3.82
N LEU A 35 -5.54 -8.40 -5.08
CA LEU A 35 -4.61 -7.58 -5.86
C LEU A 35 -4.53 -6.15 -5.30
N THR A 36 -5.66 -5.47 -5.12
CA THR A 36 -5.70 -4.12 -4.54
C THR A 36 -5.05 -4.07 -3.16
N ARG A 37 -5.24 -5.11 -2.33
CA ARG A 37 -4.56 -5.21 -1.03
C ARG A 37 -3.05 -5.31 -1.19
N THR A 38 -2.57 -6.11 -2.14
CA THR A 38 -1.15 -6.29 -2.41
C THR A 38 -0.51 -5.00 -2.89
N GLU A 39 -1.17 -4.27 -3.79
CA GLU A 39 -0.73 -2.95 -4.27
C GLU A 39 -0.58 -1.95 -3.13
N ASN A 40 -1.57 -1.87 -2.23
CA ASN A 40 -1.51 -0.96 -1.08
C ASN A 40 -0.36 -1.32 -0.11
N VAL A 41 -0.16 -2.61 0.18
CA VAL A 41 0.96 -3.06 1.03
C VAL A 41 2.31 -2.79 0.37
N ALA A 42 2.40 -2.97 -0.96
CA ALA A 42 3.60 -2.66 -1.71
C ALA A 42 3.90 -1.16 -1.69
N ALA A 43 2.89 -0.30 -1.85
CA ALA A 43 3.02 1.15 -1.77
C ALA A 43 3.54 1.58 -0.39
N ILE A 44 2.91 1.11 0.69
CA ILE A 44 3.37 1.38 2.07
C ILE A 44 4.83 0.96 2.27
N THR A 45 5.19 -0.23 1.79
CA THR A 45 6.55 -0.77 1.94
C THR A 45 7.59 -0.02 1.13
N SER A 46 7.26 0.32 -0.12
CA SER A 46 8.13 1.09 -1.00
C SER A 46 8.38 2.48 -0.43
N ASP A 47 7.30 3.18 -0.06
CA ASP A 47 7.35 4.54 0.45
C ASP A 47 8.08 4.60 1.79
N GLY A 48 7.84 3.65 2.70
CA GLY A 48 8.54 3.58 3.98
C GLY A 48 10.05 3.39 3.83
N ARG A 49 10.46 2.48 2.94
CA ARG A 49 11.89 2.27 2.65
C ARG A 49 12.52 3.49 2.00
N TYR A 50 11.83 4.10 1.03
CA TYR A 50 12.32 5.28 0.35
C TYR A 50 12.49 6.46 1.32
N ILE A 51 11.49 6.76 2.14
CA ILE A 51 11.54 7.85 3.12
C ILE A 51 12.66 7.63 4.13
N LEU A 52 12.82 6.42 4.67
CA LEU A 52 13.92 6.13 5.60
C LEU A 52 15.30 6.26 4.95
N ALA A 53 15.45 5.77 3.71
CA ALA A 53 16.70 5.93 2.96
C ALA A 53 17.02 7.40 2.69
N ARG A 54 15.99 8.19 2.35
CA ARG A 54 16.13 9.64 2.15
C ARG A 54 16.54 10.37 3.43
N LEU A 55 15.93 10.03 4.57
CA LEU A 55 16.28 10.58 5.88
C LEU A 55 17.72 10.25 6.26
N ALA A 56 18.16 9.01 6.03
CA ALA A 56 19.54 8.62 6.29
C ALA A 56 20.54 9.39 5.43
N TYR A 57 20.19 9.64 4.15
CA TYR A 57 20.99 10.50 3.27
C TYR A 57 21.02 11.96 3.76
N ASP A 58 19.87 12.51 4.13
CA ASP A 58 19.72 13.90 4.54
C ASP A 58 20.44 14.21 5.88
N VAL A 59 20.57 13.24 6.79
CA VAL A 59 21.40 13.37 8.01
C VAL A 59 22.90 13.55 7.69
N GLY A 60 23.36 13.06 6.53
CA GLY A 60 24.74 13.24 6.08
C GLY A 60 25.02 14.60 5.45
N GLN A 61 23.98 15.41 5.19
CA GLN A 61 24.13 16.70 4.51
C GLN A 61 24.49 17.83 5.49
N SER A 62 25.28 18.79 5.00
CA SER A 62 25.56 20.01 5.76
C SER A 62 24.40 21.00 5.58
N GLY A 63 23.61 21.22 6.63
CA GLY A 63 22.52 22.19 6.65
C GLY A 63 21.23 21.67 7.25
N ALA A 64 20.26 22.56 7.45
CA ALA A 64 18.93 22.20 7.91
C ALA A 64 18.08 21.72 6.71
N ILE A 65 17.61 20.46 6.77
CA ILE A 65 16.64 19.92 5.82
C ILE A 65 15.24 20.07 6.42
N ASN A 66 14.37 20.78 5.72
CA ASN A 66 12.99 21.01 6.14
C ASN A 66 12.08 19.96 5.52
N TYR A 67 11.45 19.15 6.38
CA TYR A 67 10.35 18.28 5.98
C TYR A 67 9.03 18.96 6.29
N THR A 68 8.08 18.89 5.36
CA THR A 68 6.72 19.38 5.57
C THR A 68 5.72 18.25 5.35
N LEU A 69 4.74 18.16 6.23
CA LEU A 69 3.64 17.23 6.13
C LEU A 69 2.38 18.02 5.76
N ASN A 70 1.87 17.81 4.55
CA ASN A 70 0.64 18.46 4.08
C ASN A 70 -0.38 17.41 3.65
N GLY A 71 -1.50 17.34 4.37
CA GLY A 71 -2.57 16.39 4.06
C GLY A 71 -2.10 14.93 4.03
N GLY A 72 -1.16 14.57 4.91
CA GLY A 72 -0.57 13.22 4.95
C GLY A 72 0.59 13.00 3.96
N ASN A 73 0.91 13.96 3.10
CA ASN A 73 2.06 13.85 2.19
C ASN A 73 3.31 14.47 2.82
N LEU A 74 4.33 13.65 3.04
CA LEU A 74 5.64 14.11 3.49
C LEU A 74 6.42 14.61 2.28
N SER A 75 6.98 15.81 2.40
CA SER A 75 7.79 16.41 1.34
C SER A 75 9.05 17.06 1.89
N SER A 76 10.11 17.08 1.09
CA SER A 76 11.35 17.79 1.36
C SER A 76 11.76 18.55 0.11
N SER A 77 12.17 19.82 0.27
CA SER A 77 12.58 20.68 -0.86
C SER A 77 11.54 20.77 -1.99
N GLY A 78 10.25 20.73 -1.64
CA GLY A 78 9.13 20.77 -2.60
C GLY A 78 8.85 19.45 -3.32
N GLN A 79 9.61 18.38 -3.06
CA GLN A 79 9.36 17.05 -3.60
C GLN A 79 8.62 16.18 -2.59
N GLN A 80 7.51 15.61 -3.02
CA GLN A 80 6.76 14.62 -2.25
C GLN A 80 7.54 13.30 -2.19
N LEU A 81 7.60 12.70 -0.99
CA LEU A 81 8.39 11.50 -0.71
C LEU A 81 7.57 10.22 -0.63
N ASN A 82 6.28 10.31 -0.30
CA ASN A 82 5.34 9.18 -0.34
C ASN A 82 4.51 9.21 -1.63
N SER A 83 3.98 8.08 -2.07
CA SER A 83 3.02 8.05 -3.18
C SER A 83 1.65 8.62 -2.77
N TYR A 84 0.80 8.97 -3.74
CA TYR A 84 -0.59 9.38 -3.46
C TYR A 84 -1.49 8.25 -2.95
N ALA A 85 -1.02 7.00 -2.99
CA ALA A 85 -1.72 5.85 -2.45
C ALA A 85 -1.52 5.71 -0.93
N THR A 86 -0.62 6.50 -0.34
CA THR A 86 -0.28 6.41 1.08
C THR A 86 -0.28 7.78 1.76
N THR A 87 -0.43 7.76 3.08
CA THR A 87 -0.28 8.92 3.96
C THR A 87 0.72 8.61 5.05
N VAL A 88 1.53 9.60 5.43
CA VAL A 88 2.37 9.55 6.63
C VAL A 88 1.53 10.03 7.81
N ASP A 89 1.18 9.11 8.70
CA ASP A 89 0.34 9.42 9.86
C ASP A 89 1.16 9.94 11.04
N SER A 90 2.38 9.42 11.20
CA SER A 90 3.29 9.87 12.24
C SER A 90 4.72 9.90 11.72
N PHE A 91 5.43 10.97 12.07
CA PHE A 91 6.87 11.10 11.90
C PHE A 91 7.43 11.65 13.20
N LEU A 92 8.14 10.80 13.95
CA LEU A 92 8.68 11.13 15.27
C LEU A 92 10.17 10.90 15.28
N VAL A 93 10.93 11.95 15.62
CA VAL A 93 12.35 11.87 15.89
C VAL A 93 12.58 11.99 17.39
N THR A 94 13.30 11.03 17.96
CA THR A 94 13.64 11.01 19.39
C THR A 94 15.16 10.93 19.54
N PRO A 95 15.79 11.83 20.29
CA PRO A 95 17.21 11.69 20.60
C PRO A 95 17.43 10.44 21.46
N VAL A 96 18.44 9.64 21.13
CA VAL A 96 18.87 8.45 21.89
C VAL A 96 20.40 8.48 21.95
N ASP A 97 20.95 8.88 23.10
CA ASP A 97 22.40 9.07 23.30
C ASP A 97 23.01 9.95 22.20
N ASP A 98 24.02 9.43 21.48
CA ASP A 98 24.67 10.09 20.34
C ASP A 98 23.97 9.84 18.99
N THR A 99 22.72 9.40 19.01
CA THR A 99 21.93 9.10 17.82
C THR A 99 20.54 9.75 17.87
N PHE A 100 19.84 9.69 16.75
CA PHE A 100 18.43 9.98 16.64
C PHE A 100 17.70 8.71 16.20
N ARG A 101 16.70 8.31 16.97
CA ARG A 101 15.74 7.31 16.55
C ARG A 101 14.63 7.99 15.77
N VAL A 102 14.34 7.48 14.58
CA VAL A 102 13.25 7.96 13.75
C VAL A 102 12.21 6.86 13.66
N ASN A 103 10.97 7.20 14.03
CA ASN A 103 9.80 6.36 13.86
C ASN A 103 8.90 7.00 12.80
N LEU A 104 8.41 6.18 11.87
CA LEU A 104 7.57 6.59 10.77
C LEU A 104 6.40 5.62 10.65
N THR A 105 5.17 6.12 10.65
CA THR A 105 3.98 5.31 10.34
C THR A 105 3.39 5.76 9.02
N ILE A 106 3.18 4.80 8.11
CA ILE A 106 2.56 5.03 6.81
C ILE A 106 1.30 4.19 6.71
N THR A 107 0.22 4.79 6.24
CA THR A 107 -1.06 4.13 5.95
C THR A 107 -1.40 4.18 4.48
N GLY A 108 -1.99 3.11 3.95
CA GLY A 108 -2.50 3.01 2.58
C GLY A 108 -3.55 1.91 2.47
N GLY A 109 -4.66 2.17 1.79
CA GLY A 109 -5.74 1.18 1.61
C GLY A 109 -6.29 0.56 2.90
N GLY A 110 -6.33 1.32 4.01
CA GLY A 110 -6.78 0.84 5.32
C GLY A 110 -5.79 -0.08 6.06
N LYS A 111 -4.54 -0.15 5.62
CA LYS A 111 -3.44 -0.84 6.31
C LYS A 111 -2.38 0.18 6.71
N SER A 112 -1.71 -0.09 7.82
CA SER A 112 -0.63 0.75 8.35
C SER A 112 0.61 -0.08 8.60
N ALA A 113 1.79 0.49 8.36
CA ALA A 113 3.06 -0.08 8.77
C ALA A 113 3.92 0.98 9.45
N SER A 114 4.63 0.55 10.49
CA SER A 114 5.57 1.39 11.22
C SER A 114 7.00 0.96 10.92
N TYR A 115 7.84 1.94 10.64
CA TYR A 115 9.25 1.78 10.35
C TYR A 115 10.06 2.53 11.40
N GLN A 116 11.19 1.94 11.78
CA GLN A 116 12.10 2.52 12.76
C GLN A 116 13.53 2.43 12.21
N THR A 117 14.28 3.52 12.35
CA THR A 117 15.73 3.54 12.09
C THR A 117 16.45 4.37 13.15
N THR A 118 17.75 4.14 13.28
CA THR A 118 18.64 4.91 14.16
C THR A 118 19.70 5.57 13.29
N LEU A 119 19.82 6.90 13.39
CA LEU A 119 20.72 7.73 12.62
C LEU A 119 21.76 8.34 13.56
N GLY A 120 23.05 8.27 13.22
CA GLY A 120 24.11 8.86 14.05
C GLY A 120 24.07 10.38 14.05
N LYS A 121 24.34 11.02 15.20
CA LYS A 121 24.69 12.44 15.26
C LYS A 121 26.09 12.58 14.68
N ARG A 122 26.26 13.41 13.65
CA ARG A 122 27.58 13.81 13.16
C ARG A 122 27.97 15.12 13.82
#